data_AF-A0A955DAJ2-F1
#
_entry.id   AF-A0A955DAJ2-F1
#
_cell.length_a   1.000
_cell.length_b   1.000
_cell.length_c   1.000
_cell.angle_alpha   90.00
_cell.angle_beta   90.00
_cell.angle_gamma   90.00
#
_symmetry.space_group_name_H-M   'P 1'
#
loop_
_entity.id
_entity.type
_entity.pdbx_description
1 polymer ?
#
loop_
_entity_poly.entity_id
_entity_poly.type
_entity_poly.pdbx_seq_one_letter_code
_entity_poly.pdbx_strand_id
1 'polypeptide(L)'
;MGGLRAAFLGLAAVVLACLSGPDAGARASVAVLEAVGGARSQTSGAPVRLALPEWDLPVWPGTTLVIPLAEWGGGGAPAVRGARGEALESSVWALGSSAVRETWNGSVARWSAIRIDGGAERGGPERAPGGAFVVLAVAVPAGFHAEEIVVAGTRVRLAMSPELTDAAWVSPFPAFADWATLLDAAASDESSPLRRWRAMLLRAGVPDDPARMPADLEAGVVEALATQEELWWRAGLSRLHRVDPDLAARVRARLLPAVEHQELSITVPLWTGDGRALEQLRSILLDRRLRDAALRERVGSWLERQPTGVAWIERSFAEPLPGGQGAVVRAWAANLSERERLAWVEARAPRPVGVLAPEPVLLGPGMLAAVDAPVAVGSDGASEVTAVVRVGDVSVRRTVGVGSIAAMPPGVRLGPLVAAASAADVLDPDRAVPTYVGLAATLRRLDPAGLSPSAVEARARWSVLVEAVSGGDAPTAEVRFVFDHDGGSTTVTLRPDGGLSVRAPAGLPTAGYPSLADRAETPAGWAAEVPVPDWCVGLDGDLRVLVVRIDSLGGVWTWPSRATMLAPERAGAAIIDLGAWDTGSPRRPGERESEPVGVRRSGW
;
A
#
# COMPACT_ATOMS: atom_id res chain seq x y z
N MET A 1 -16.29 25.98 26.94
CA MET A 1 -16.17 25.84 25.47
C MET A 1 -15.49 24.51 25.12
N GLY A 2 -16.20 23.38 25.18
CA GLY A 2 -15.58 22.06 25.02
C GLY A 2 -16.51 20.92 24.59
N GLY A 3 -17.64 21.22 23.94
CA GLY A 3 -18.66 20.22 23.60
C GLY A 3 -18.81 19.87 22.12
N LEU A 4 -18.24 20.66 21.19
CA LEU A 4 -18.51 20.50 19.75
C LEU A 4 -17.52 19.60 18.99
N ARG A 5 -16.41 19.17 19.61
CA ARG A 5 -15.39 18.35 18.92
C ARG A 5 -15.66 16.83 18.94
N ALA A 6 -16.54 16.34 19.83
CA ALA A 6 -16.75 14.89 20.00
C ALA A 6 -17.65 14.26 18.91
N ALA A 7 -18.59 15.01 18.32
CA ALA A 7 -19.49 14.50 17.28
C ALA A 7 -18.80 14.36 15.90
N PHE A 8 -17.77 15.16 15.64
CA PHE A 8 -17.00 15.14 14.38
C PHE A 8 -16.14 13.87 14.21
N LEU A 9 -15.79 13.19 15.31
CA LEU A 9 -14.90 12.03 15.30
C LEU A 9 -15.60 10.71 14.96
N GLY A 10 -16.91 10.57 15.23
CA GLY A 10 -17.62 9.30 15.07
C GLY A 10 -17.87 8.89 13.61
N LEU A 11 -18.31 9.83 12.77
CA LEU A 11 -18.60 9.58 11.34
C LEU A 11 -17.32 9.32 10.54
N ALA A 12 -16.28 10.12 10.81
CA ALA A 12 -14.97 9.94 10.22
C ALA A 12 -14.36 8.61 10.66
N ALA A 13 -14.45 8.21 11.94
CA ALA A 13 -13.83 6.97 12.41
C ALA A 13 -14.38 5.70 11.74
N VAL A 14 -15.69 5.60 11.48
CA VAL A 14 -16.29 4.40 10.86
C VAL A 14 -15.91 4.31 9.37
N VAL A 15 -16.02 5.41 8.63
CA VAL A 15 -15.64 5.44 7.20
C VAL A 15 -14.12 5.29 7.05
N LEU A 16 -13.31 5.92 7.91
CA LEU A 16 -11.85 5.75 7.89
C LEU A 16 -11.41 4.36 8.32
N ALA A 17 -12.07 3.69 9.26
CA ALA A 17 -11.76 2.32 9.62
C ALA A 17 -11.97 1.35 8.45
N CYS A 18 -13.04 1.56 7.65
CA CYS A 18 -13.28 0.78 6.43
C CYS A 18 -12.31 1.13 5.29
N LEU A 19 -11.80 2.37 5.22
CA LEU A 19 -10.84 2.81 4.21
C LEU A 19 -9.38 2.42 4.51
N SER A 20 -9.06 2.07 5.76
CA SER A 20 -7.68 1.83 6.23
C SER A 20 -7.19 0.37 6.05
N GLY A 21 -7.97 -0.48 5.36
CA GLY A 21 -7.67 -1.89 5.14
C GLY A 21 -8.25 -2.83 6.22
N PRO A 22 -8.35 -4.15 5.93
CA PRO A 22 -9.05 -5.12 6.78
C PRO A 22 -8.48 -5.23 8.20
N ASP A 23 -7.17 -5.00 8.40
CA ASP A 23 -6.51 -5.14 9.70
C ASP A 23 -6.70 -3.93 10.65
N ALA A 24 -7.00 -2.75 10.11
CA ALA A 24 -7.23 -1.56 10.91
C ALA A 24 -8.62 -1.56 11.58
N GLY A 25 -9.62 -2.17 10.92
CA GLY A 25 -11.00 -2.25 11.40
C GLY A 25 -11.18 -3.10 12.66
N ALA A 26 -10.38 -4.16 12.82
CA ALA A 26 -10.50 -5.08 13.95
C ALA A 26 -10.09 -4.44 15.30
N ARG A 27 -9.09 -3.54 15.31
CA ARG A 27 -8.61 -2.89 16.55
C ARG A 27 -9.41 -1.63 16.93
N ALA A 28 -9.91 -0.89 15.95
CA ALA A 28 -10.72 0.31 16.20
C ALA A 28 -12.12 -0.01 16.76
N SER A 29 -12.68 -1.15 16.36
CA SER A 29 -14.03 -1.58 16.78
C SER A 29 -14.10 -2.05 18.24
N VAL A 30 -12.99 -2.56 18.79
CA VAL A 30 -12.94 -3.08 20.17
C VAL A 30 -12.76 -1.98 21.20
N ALA A 31 -12.02 -0.91 20.89
CA ALA A 31 -11.71 0.16 21.85
C ALA A 31 -12.88 1.13 22.14
N VAL A 32 -13.94 1.12 21.33
CA VAL A 32 -15.13 1.99 21.52
C VAL A 32 -16.26 1.29 22.30
N LEU A 33 -16.18 -0.03 22.51
CA LEU A 33 -17.27 -0.83 23.07
C LEU A 33 -17.10 -1.29 24.53
N GLU A 34 -15.96 -1.08 25.19
CA GLU A 34 -15.71 -1.59 26.56
C GLU A 34 -16.15 -0.68 27.73
N ALA A 35 -17.01 0.32 27.51
CA ALA A 35 -17.38 1.27 28.57
C ALA A 35 -18.89 1.42 28.85
N VAL A 36 -19.71 0.36 28.74
CA VAL A 36 -21.07 0.38 29.32
C VAL A 36 -21.49 -1.04 29.77
N GLY A 37 -21.05 -1.45 30.96
CA GLY A 37 -21.54 -2.64 31.64
C GLY A 37 -22.77 -2.32 32.51
N GLY A 38 -23.93 -2.87 32.17
CA GLY A 38 -25.13 -2.76 33.00
C GLY A 38 -26.38 -3.36 32.35
N ALA A 39 -26.55 -4.67 32.48
CA ALA A 39 -27.67 -5.42 31.92
C ALA A 39 -29.03 -4.98 32.49
N ARG A 40 -29.88 -4.41 31.63
CA ARG A 40 -31.34 -4.48 31.75
C ARG A 40 -31.94 -4.83 30.40
N SER A 41 -32.62 -5.98 30.37
CA SER A 41 -33.49 -6.41 29.27
C SER A 41 -34.67 -5.44 29.16
N GLN A 42 -34.63 -4.57 28.15
CA GLN A 42 -35.80 -3.88 27.61
C GLN A 42 -35.86 -4.16 26.12
N THR A 43 -36.93 -4.84 25.70
CA THR A 43 -37.40 -4.99 24.32
C THR A 43 -37.96 -3.67 23.76
N SER A 44 -37.20 -2.60 23.94
CA SER A 44 -37.36 -1.35 23.20
C SER A 44 -36.31 -1.39 22.09
N GLY A 45 -36.73 -1.67 20.86
CA GLY A 45 -35.81 -1.70 19.71
C GLY A 45 -34.91 -0.47 19.74
N ALA A 46 -33.60 -0.68 19.79
CA ALA A 46 -32.66 0.43 19.92
C ALA A 46 -32.88 1.41 18.76
N PRO A 47 -32.87 2.73 19.03
CA PRO A 47 -33.15 3.73 18.00
C PRO A 47 -32.16 3.59 16.83
N VAL A 48 -32.67 3.61 15.61
CA VAL A 48 -31.83 3.68 14.41
C VAL A 48 -31.16 5.05 14.39
N ARG A 49 -29.83 5.08 14.32
CA ARG A 49 -29.06 6.33 14.25
C ARG A 49 -28.42 6.45 12.89
N LEU A 50 -28.76 7.51 12.18
CA LEU A 50 -28.23 7.80 10.86
C LEU A 50 -26.87 8.48 10.97
N ALA A 51 -25.95 8.10 10.09
CA ALA A 51 -24.66 8.74 9.91
C ALA A 51 -24.79 9.76 8.76
N LEU A 52 -25.46 10.89 9.03
CA LEU A 52 -25.71 11.92 8.01
C LEU A 52 -24.60 12.98 7.98
N PRO A 53 -24.18 13.42 6.79
CA PRO A 53 -23.34 14.60 6.65
C PRO A 53 -24.12 15.89 6.97
N GLU A 54 -23.40 17.00 7.16
CA GLU A 54 -24.00 18.33 7.38
C GLU A 54 -24.49 19.02 6.10
N TRP A 55 -24.26 18.40 4.93
CA TRP A 55 -24.60 18.90 3.61
C TRP A 55 -25.78 18.13 2.98
N ASP A 56 -26.48 18.78 2.05
CA ASP A 56 -27.63 18.20 1.34
C ASP A 56 -27.16 17.05 0.45
N LEU A 57 -27.76 15.86 0.55
CA LEU A 57 -27.34 14.67 -0.21
C LEU A 57 -27.75 14.80 -1.69
N PRO A 58 -26.81 14.87 -2.66
CA PRO A 58 -27.16 14.81 -4.07
C PRO A 58 -27.86 13.49 -4.42
N VAL A 59 -29.03 13.59 -5.05
CA VAL A 59 -29.87 12.44 -5.43
C VAL A 59 -30.49 12.67 -6.80
N TRP A 60 -30.52 11.62 -7.61
CA TRP A 60 -31.19 11.61 -8.90
C TRP A 60 -32.48 10.79 -8.81
N PRO A 61 -33.61 11.31 -9.31
CA PRO A 61 -34.83 10.51 -9.42
C PRO A 61 -34.56 9.23 -10.22
N GLY A 62 -35.12 8.10 -9.76
CA GLY A 62 -34.95 6.79 -10.40
C GLY A 62 -33.71 6.03 -9.95
N THR A 63 -32.98 6.53 -8.95
CA THR A 63 -31.79 5.87 -8.39
C THR A 63 -32.03 5.35 -6.97
N THR A 64 -31.07 4.61 -6.43
CA THR A 64 -31.08 4.18 -5.03
C THR A 64 -30.17 5.10 -4.21
N LEU A 65 -30.76 5.77 -3.21
CA LEU A 65 -30.02 6.55 -2.22
C LEU A 65 -29.48 5.60 -1.14
N VAL A 66 -28.18 5.66 -0.86
CA VAL A 66 -27.51 4.84 0.14
C VAL A 66 -27.10 5.73 1.32
N ILE A 67 -27.65 5.46 2.50
CA ILE A 67 -27.41 6.23 3.73
C ILE A 67 -26.67 5.35 4.75
N PRO A 68 -25.45 5.70 5.17
CA PRO A 68 -24.75 4.98 6.23
C PRO A 68 -25.54 5.02 7.56
N LEU A 69 -25.58 3.88 8.26
CA LEU A 69 -26.15 3.79 9.61
C LEU A 69 -25.02 3.79 10.65
N ALA A 70 -25.09 4.69 11.62
CA ALA A 70 -24.17 4.72 12.75
C ALA A 70 -24.49 3.60 13.74
N GLU A 71 -25.79 3.37 13.99
CA GLU A 71 -26.28 2.32 14.88
C GLU A 71 -27.54 1.72 14.25
N TRP A 72 -27.58 0.38 14.16
CA TRP A 72 -28.75 -0.37 13.74
C TRP A 72 -29.13 -1.36 14.83
N GLY A 73 -30.30 -1.14 15.46
CA GLY A 73 -30.75 -1.89 16.63
C GLY A 73 -31.18 -3.34 16.38
N GLY A 74 -31.00 -3.86 15.17
CA GLY A 74 -31.56 -5.14 14.73
C GLY A 74 -33.08 -5.07 14.57
N GLY A 75 -33.58 -5.21 13.34
CA GLY A 75 -35.02 -5.10 13.06
C GLY A 75 -35.31 -4.89 11.58
N GLY A 76 -36.58 -4.62 11.25
CA GLY A 76 -36.95 -4.22 9.89
C GLY A 76 -36.30 -2.90 9.46
N ALA A 77 -36.33 -2.61 8.17
CA ALA A 77 -35.84 -1.34 7.66
C ALA A 77 -36.62 -0.17 8.29
N PRO A 78 -35.94 0.93 8.69
CA PRO A 78 -36.61 2.11 9.21
C PRO A 78 -37.57 2.65 8.16
N ALA A 79 -38.76 3.07 8.58
CA ALA A 79 -39.71 3.70 7.67
C ALA A 79 -39.11 4.98 7.08
N VAL A 80 -39.12 5.07 5.74
CA VAL A 80 -38.69 6.25 4.99
C VAL A 80 -39.91 6.86 4.31
N ARG A 81 -40.06 8.17 4.44
CA ARG A 81 -41.14 8.93 3.82
C ARG A 81 -40.61 10.13 3.05
N GLY A 82 -41.22 10.47 1.92
CA GLY A 82 -41.00 11.76 1.29
C GLY A 82 -41.61 12.90 2.11
N ALA A 83 -41.26 14.15 1.75
CA ALA A 83 -41.79 15.34 2.41
C ALA A 83 -43.33 15.46 2.35
N ARG A 84 -44.01 14.79 1.40
CA ARG A 84 -45.48 14.77 1.28
C ARG A 84 -46.10 13.58 2.02
N GLY A 85 -45.31 12.80 2.75
CA GLY A 85 -45.74 11.67 3.57
C GLY A 85 -45.85 10.34 2.81
N GLU A 86 -45.57 10.31 1.51
CA GLU A 86 -45.49 9.11 0.69
C GLU A 86 -44.42 8.16 1.23
N ALA A 87 -44.73 6.87 1.34
CA ALA A 87 -43.76 5.87 1.79
C ALA A 87 -42.78 5.58 0.65
N LEU A 88 -41.49 5.57 0.97
CA LEU A 88 -40.43 5.15 0.05
C LEU A 88 -39.99 3.73 0.41
N GLU A 89 -39.75 2.92 -0.61
CA GLU A 89 -39.20 1.58 -0.41
C GLU A 89 -37.78 1.69 0.15
N SER A 90 -37.51 0.92 1.20
CA SER A 90 -36.20 0.92 1.85
C SER A 90 -35.81 -0.46 2.32
N SER A 91 -34.49 -0.69 2.38
CA SER A 91 -33.90 -1.94 2.85
C SER A 91 -32.57 -1.69 3.55
N VAL A 92 -32.17 -2.58 4.46
CA VAL A 92 -30.91 -2.45 5.21
C VAL A 92 -29.94 -3.51 4.73
N TRP A 93 -28.71 -3.09 4.47
CA TRP A 93 -27.66 -3.94 3.93
C TRP A 93 -26.40 -3.85 4.78
N ALA A 94 -25.75 -4.99 5.00
CA ALA A 94 -24.37 -5.04 5.46
C ALA A 94 -23.45 -5.12 4.24
N LEU A 95 -22.53 -4.18 4.12
CA LEU A 95 -21.53 -4.14 3.05
C LEU A 95 -20.18 -4.55 3.60
N GLY A 96 -19.54 -5.52 2.97
CA GLY A 96 -18.19 -5.99 3.33
C GLY A 96 -17.27 -6.00 2.12
N SER A 97 -15.96 -5.99 2.37
CA SER A 97 -14.95 -6.12 1.33
C SER A 97 -13.90 -7.14 1.72
N SER A 98 -13.44 -7.94 0.76
CA SER A 98 -12.31 -8.86 0.92
C SER A 98 -11.22 -8.50 -0.09
N ALA A 99 -9.98 -8.31 0.38
CA ALA A 99 -8.86 -8.09 -0.53
C ALA A 99 -8.68 -9.31 -1.45
N VAL A 100 -8.49 -9.04 -2.74
CA VAL A 100 -8.25 -10.05 -3.78
C VAL A 100 -6.81 -9.97 -4.28
N ARG A 101 -6.29 -8.74 -4.39
CA ARG A 101 -4.95 -8.48 -4.89
C ARG A 101 -4.43 -7.16 -4.34
N GLU A 102 -3.23 -7.14 -3.76
CA GLU A 102 -2.57 -5.86 -3.48
C GLU A 102 -1.98 -5.24 -4.76
N THR A 103 -2.10 -3.94 -4.88
CA THR A 103 -1.44 -3.15 -5.94
C THR A 103 -0.67 -1.99 -5.31
N TRP A 104 0.15 -1.32 -6.10
CA TRP A 104 0.85 -0.11 -5.67
C TRP A 104 -0.12 0.94 -5.08
N ASN A 105 -1.28 1.12 -5.70
CA ASN A 105 -2.30 2.08 -5.26
C ASN A 105 -3.28 1.50 -4.23
N GLY A 106 -2.95 0.37 -3.61
CA GLY A 106 -3.76 -0.30 -2.59
C GLY A 106 -4.45 -1.57 -3.07
N SER A 107 -5.32 -2.13 -2.22
CA SER A 107 -5.95 -3.42 -2.47
C SER A 107 -7.08 -3.32 -3.50
N VAL A 108 -7.04 -4.18 -4.52
CA VAL A 108 -8.22 -4.57 -5.29
C VAL A 108 -9.06 -5.44 -4.37
N ALA A 109 -10.30 -5.03 -4.11
CA ALA A 109 -11.18 -5.71 -3.19
C ALA A 109 -12.43 -6.21 -3.90
N ARG A 110 -12.90 -7.39 -3.50
CA ARG A 110 -14.25 -7.87 -3.85
C ARG A 110 -15.22 -7.37 -2.81
N TRP A 111 -16.23 -6.65 -3.24
CA TRP A 111 -17.30 -6.18 -2.38
C TRP A 111 -18.46 -7.15 -2.37
N SER A 112 -19.06 -7.34 -1.19
CA SER A 112 -20.26 -8.13 -1.02
C SER A 112 -21.30 -7.33 -0.24
N ALA A 113 -22.57 -7.59 -0.53
CA ALA A 113 -23.69 -6.98 0.16
C ALA A 113 -24.68 -8.05 0.59
N ILE A 114 -25.10 -7.99 1.85
CA ILE A 114 -26.08 -8.90 2.43
C ILE A 114 -27.24 -8.08 2.96
N ARG A 115 -28.45 -8.38 2.51
CA ARG A 115 -29.68 -7.75 3.02
C ARG A 115 -30.00 -8.28 4.41
N ILE A 116 -30.27 -7.41 5.38
CA ILE A 116 -30.40 -7.77 6.81
C ILE A 116 -31.73 -7.33 7.46
N ASP A 117 -32.63 -6.68 6.73
CA ASP A 117 -33.93 -6.17 7.22
C ASP A 117 -35.11 -7.17 7.18
N GLY A 118 -34.88 -8.44 6.84
CA GLY A 118 -35.90 -9.49 6.78
C GLY A 118 -35.77 -10.47 7.95
N GLY A 119 -36.61 -10.32 8.98
CA GLY A 119 -36.57 -11.19 10.15
C GLY A 119 -36.73 -12.69 9.80
N ALA A 120 -35.92 -13.51 10.47
CA ALA A 120 -36.18 -14.93 10.78
C ALA A 120 -35.58 -16.08 9.95
N GLU A 121 -34.55 -15.87 9.11
CA GLU A 121 -33.62 -16.98 8.86
C GLU A 121 -32.38 -16.83 9.74
N ARG A 122 -32.21 -17.77 10.67
CA ARG A 122 -31.29 -17.79 11.84
C ARG A 122 -29.79 -17.80 11.47
N GLY A 123 -29.32 -16.84 10.67
CA GLY A 123 -27.95 -16.39 10.68
C GLY A 123 -27.94 -15.01 11.31
N GLY A 124 -27.74 -14.92 12.61
CA GLY A 124 -27.73 -13.64 13.32
C GLY A 124 -26.66 -12.67 12.79
N PRO A 125 -26.66 -11.40 13.28
CA PRO A 125 -25.66 -10.38 12.93
C PRO A 125 -24.20 -10.81 13.17
N GLU A 126 -23.94 -11.92 13.87
CA GLU A 126 -22.65 -12.62 13.94
C GLU A 126 -22.08 -13.04 12.57
N ARG A 127 -22.87 -13.06 11.49
CA ARG A 127 -22.39 -13.35 10.13
C ARG A 127 -21.96 -12.13 9.32
N ALA A 128 -22.16 -10.91 9.80
CA ALA A 128 -21.55 -9.77 9.14
C ALA A 128 -20.01 -9.96 9.25
N PRO A 129 -19.28 -10.12 8.15
CA PRO A 129 -17.84 -10.27 8.22
C PRO A 129 -17.26 -9.10 9.02
N GLY A 130 -16.32 -9.37 9.93
CA GLY A 130 -15.71 -8.32 10.74
C GLY A 130 -15.23 -7.17 9.86
N GLY A 131 -15.67 -5.94 10.15
CA GLY A 131 -15.37 -4.76 9.34
C GLY A 131 -16.45 -4.39 8.30
N ALA A 132 -17.55 -5.12 8.20
CA ALA A 132 -18.70 -4.70 7.40
C ALA A 132 -19.38 -3.45 8.00
N PHE A 133 -19.82 -2.53 7.16
CA PHE A 133 -20.63 -1.38 7.58
C PHE A 133 -22.06 -1.50 7.08
N VAL A 134 -23.00 -0.93 7.83
CA VAL A 134 -24.42 -1.05 7.57
C VAL A 134 -24.94 0.19 6.86
N VAL A 135 -25.72 0.00 5.80
CA VAL A 135 -26.35 1.06 5.04
C VAL A 135 -27.86 0.85 4.92
N LEU A 136 -28.59 1.95 4.81
CA LEU A 136 -29.98 2.00 4.40
C LEU A 136 -30.04 2.37 2.92
N ALA A 137 -30.54 1.45 2.10
CA ALA A 137 -30.84 1.70 0.69
C ALA A 137 -32.30 2.17 0.56
N VAL A 138 -32.53 3.31 -0.09
CA VAL A 138 -33.84 3.91 -0.33
C VAL A 138 -34.06 4.05 -1.82
N ALA A 139 -35.10 3.42 -2.36
CA ALA A 139 -35.47 3.57 -3.76
C ALA A 139 -36.14 4.93 -3.97
N VAL A 140 -35.55 5.77 -4.82
CA VAL A 140 -36.06 7.10 -5.13
C VAL A 140 -36.80 7.03 -6.48
N PRO A 141 -38.12 7.24 -6.52
CA PRO A 141 -38.88 7.15 -7.78
C PRO A 141 -38.42 8.15 -8.84
N ALA A 142 -38.56 7.81 -10.13
CA ALA A 142 -38.15 8.66 -11.27
C ALA A 142 -38.85 10.04 -11.34
N GLY A 143 -40.00 10.20 -10.67
CA GLY A 143 -40.72 11.47 -10.54
C GLY A 143 -40.62 12.11 -9.15
N PHE A 144 -39.67 11.68 -8.32
CA PHE A 144 -39.53 12.21 -6.97
C PHE A 144 -38.90 13.61 -7.02
N HIS A 145 -39.55 14.58 -6.38
CA HIS A 145 -39.14 16.01 -6.42
C HIS A 145 -39.10 16.65 -5.03
N ALA A 146 -38.99 15.88 -3.96
CA ALA A 146 -38.88 16.45 -2.62
C ALA A 146 -37.44 16.86 -2.31
N GLU A 147 -37.27 18.00 -1.65
CA GLU A 147 -35.98 18.47 -1.13
C GLU A 147 -35.61 17.80 0.21
N GLU A 148 -36.49 16.93 0.73
CA GLU A 148 -36.34 16.29 2.02
C GLU A 148 -37.05 14.93 2.04
N ILE A 149 -36.43 13.97 2.74
CA ILE A 149 -37.06 12.73 3.20
C ILE A 149 -37.00 12.66 4.73
N VAL A 150 -37.90 11.89 5.32
CA VAL A 150 -37.93 11.59 6.75
C VAL A 150 -37.60 10.13 6.94
N VAL A 151 -36.48 9.84 7.60
CA VAL A 151 -35.99 8.49 7.91
C VAL A 151 -36.04 8.30 9.42
N ALA A 152 -36.90 7.40 9.89
CA ALA A 152 -37.10 7.16 11.34
C ALA A 152 -37.33 8.46 12.15
N GLY A 153 -38.08 9.42 11.58
CA GLY A 153 -38.36 10.72 12.20
C GLY A 153 -37.24 11.77 12.03
N THR A 154 -36.07 11.38 11.51
CA THR A 154 -34.98 12.29 11.19
C THR A 154 -35.14 12.84 9.78
N ARG A 155 -35.06 14.15 9.65
CA ARG A 155 -35.13 14.88 8.38
C ARG A 155 -33.80 14.84 7.66
N VAL A 156 -33.80 14.40 6.41
CA VAL A 156 -32.62 14.31 5.54
C VAL A 156 -32.85 15.20 4.33
N ARG A 157 -32.00 16.22 4.17
CA ARG A 157 -32.08 17.15 3.04
C ARG A 157 -31.46 16.54 1.80
N LEU A 158 -32.13 16.72 0.67
CA LEU A 158 -31.74 16.21 -0.63
C LEU A 158 -31.42 17.36 -1.59
N ALA A 159 -30.34 17.20 -2.33
CA ALA A 159 -29.93 18.07 -3.42
C ALA A 159 -30.36 17.41 -4.74
N MET A 160 -31.62 17.59 -5.12
CA MET A 160 -32.17 17.01 -6.35
C MET A 160 -31.50 17.61 -7.59
N SER A 161 -31.09 16.75 -8.52
CA SER A 161 -30.61 17.10 -9.87
C SER A 161 -29.59 18.27 -9.89
N PRO A 162 -28.41 18.12 -9.25
CA PRO A 162 -27.41 19.17 -9.28
C PRO A 162 -26.98 19.45 -10.72
N GLU A 163 -26.78 20.73 -11.04
CA GLU A 163 -26.23 21.15 -12.32
C GLU A 163 -24.80 20.64 -12.46
N LEU A 164 -24.62 19.67 -13.36
CA LEU A 164 -23.33 19.10 -13.70
C LEU A 164 -22.71 19.89 -14.85
N THR A 165 -21.38 20.02 -14.82
CA THR A 165 -20.60 20.64 -15.89
C THR A 165 -19.57 19.64 -16.38
N ASP A 166 -19.68 19.17 -17.61
CA ASP A 166 -18.77 18.12 -18.12
C ASP A 166 -17.30 18.57 -18.12
N ALA A 167 -17.02 19.84 -18.39
CA ALA A 167 -15.67 20.42 -18.29
C ALA A 167 -15.07 20.37 -16.86
N ALA A 168 -15.92 20.22 -15.83
CA ALA A 168 -15.48 20.02 -14.46
C ALA A 168 -15.09 18.58 -14.16
N TRP A 169 -15.47 17.63 -15.02
CA TRP A 169 -15.23 16.20 -14.92
C TRP A 169 -14.42 15.71 -16.12
N VAL A 170 -13.22 16.26 -16.28
CA VAL A 170 -12.24 15.84 -17.29
C VAL A 170 -10.96 15.43 -16.59
N SER A 171 -10.37 14.34 -17.06
CA SER A 171 -9.10 13.84 -16.58
C SER A 171 -8.03 14.93 -16.63
N PRO A 172 -7.21 15.11 -15.58
CA PRO A 172 -6.11 16.06 -15.60
C PRO A 172 -4.93 15.58 -16.48
N PHE A 173 -4.99 14.36 -17.02
CA PHE A 173 -3.92 13.77 -17.80
C PHE A 173 -4.00 14.17 -19.27
N PRO A 174 -2.85 14.35 -19.94
CA PRO A 174 -2.83 14.56 -21.38
C PRO A 174 -3.34 13.32 -22.11
N ALA A 175 -3.97 13.51 -23.28
CA ALA A 175 -4.49 12.41 -24.10
C ALA A 175 -3.42 11.38 -24.50
N PHE A 176 -2.14 11.78 -24.54
CA PHE A 176 -0.99 10.95 -24.90
C PHE A 176 -0.31 10.25 -23.71
N ALA A 177 -0.88 10.31 -22.50
CA ALA A 177 -0.34 9.59 -21.36
C ALA A 177 -0.31 8.07 -21.60
N ASP A 178 0.58 7.36 -20.87
CA ASP A 178 0.56 5.90 -20.85
C ASP A 178 -0.65 5.40 -20.04
N TRP A 179 -1.80 5.33 -20.72
CA TRP A 179 -3.07 4.92 -20.12
C TRP A 179 -3.07 3.48 -19.63
N ALA A 180 -2.21 2.59 -20.14
CA ALA A 180 -2.18 1.20 -19.67
C ALA A 180 -1.71 1.15 -18.21
N THR A 181 -0.56 1.76 -17.92
CA THR A 181 -0.01 1.85 -16.56
C THR A 181 -0.96 2.58 -15.60
N LEU A 182 -1.56 3.69 -16.06
CA LEU A 182 -2.51 4.46 -15.24
C LEU A 182 -3.79 3.69 -14.91
N LEU A 183 -4.35 2.95 -15.86
CA LEU A 183 -5.59 2.19 -15.65
C LEU A 183 -5.33 0.91 -14.83
N ASP A 184 -4.21 0.24 -15.02
CA ASP A 184 -3.82 -0.89 -14.17
C ASP A 184 -3.67 -0.47 -12.70
N ALA A 185 -3.13 0.74 -12.49
CA ALA A 185 -3.01 1.35 -11.19
C ALA A 185 -4.35 1.90 -10.65
N ALA A 186 -5.34 2.14 -11.52
CA ALA A 186 -6.69 2.53 -11.13
C ALA A 186 -7.55 1.35 -10.66
N ALA A 187 -7.15 0.11 -10.95
CA ALA A 187 -7.95 -1.08 -10.68
C ALA A 187 -8.35 -1.24 -9.21
N SER A 188 -7.48 -0.84 -8.26
CA SER A 188 -7.82 -0.86 -6.82
C SER A 188 -8.97 0.08 -6.50
N ASP A 189 -8.92 1.30 -7.04
CA ASP A 189 -9.95 2.32 -6.84
C ASP A 189 -11.24 1.96 -7.58
N GLU A 190 -11.14 1.39 -8.79
CA GLU A 190 -12.29 0.93 -9.57
C GLU A 190 -13.09 -0.17 -8.84
N SER A 191 -12.38 -1.08 -8.17
CA SER A 191 -13.00 -2.14 -7.37
C SER A 191 -13.65 -1.65 -6.08
N SER A 192 -13.44 -0.38 -5.68
CA SER A 192 -13.96 0.18 -4.44
C SER A 192 -15.13 1.14 -4.71
N PRO A 193 -16.35 0.91 -4.20
CA PRO A 193 -17.46 1.84 -4.40
C PRO A 193 -17.15 3.24 -3.84
N LEU A 194 -16.33 3.33 -2.79
CA LEU A 194 -15.96 4.60 -2.17
C LEU A 194 -14.89 5.38 -2.97
N ARG A 195 -14.16 4.72 -3.87
CA ARG A 195 -13.06 5.33 -4.64
C ARG A 195 -13.21 5.22 -6.15
N ARG A 196 -14.22 4.50 -6.66
CA ARG A 196 -14.46 4.30 -8.10
C ARG A 196 -14.55 5.61 -8.86
N TRP A 197 -15.05 6.66 -8.22
CA TRP A 197 -15.07 8.02 -8.77
C TRP A 197 -13.71 8.53 -9.25
N ARG A 198 -12.59 8.07 -8.68
CA ARG A 198 -11.24 8.41 -9.15
C ARG A 198 -10.91 7.73 -10.47
N ALA A 199 -11.18 6.44 -10.57
CA ALA A 199 -11.02 5.70 -11.82
C ALA A 199 -11.91 6.31 -12.91
N MET A 200 -13.15 6.71 -12.57
CA MET A 200 -14.05 7.39 -13.49
C MET A 200 -13.56 8.79 -13.87
N LEU A 201 -13.00 9.56 -12.93
CA LEU A 201 -12.41 10.87 -13.23
C LEU A 201 -11.16 10.74 -14.12
N LEU A 202 -10.34 9.71 -13.89
CA LEU A 202 -9.17 9.39 -14.70
C LEU A 202 -9.58 9.08 -16.14
N ARG A 203 -10.67 8.32 -16.33
CA ARG A 203 -11.22 7.95 -17.64
C ARG A 203 -11.99 9.08 -18.32
N ALA A 204 -12.41 10.10 -17.57
CA ALA A 204 -13.29 11.12 -18.11
C ALA A 204 -12.62 11.97 -19.20
N GLY A 205 -13.22 12.01 -20.39
CA GLY A 205 -12.67 12.70 -21.56
C GLY A 205 -11.68 11.86 -22.37
N VAL A 206 -11.43 10.60 -21.98
CA VAL A 206 -10.73 9.61 -22.80
C VAL A 206 -11.75 8.86 -23.65
N PRO A 207 -11.50 8.58 -24.94
CA PRO A 207 -12.40 7.76 -25.74
C PRO A 207 -12.70 6.43 -25.05
N ASP A 208 -13.97 6.04 -25.01
CA ASP A 208 -14.38 4.76 -24.42
C ASP A 208 -13.68 3.61 -25.15
N ASP A 209 -12.80 2.91 -24.44
CA ASP A 209 -12.27 1.62 -24.88
C ASP A 209 -13.20 0.52 -24.35
N PRO A 210 -14.01 -0.13 -25.21
CA PRO A 210 -14.92 -1.19 -24.78
C PRO A 210 -14.19 -2.40 -24.20
N ALA A 211 -12.88 -2.57 -24.43
CA ALA A 211 -12.07 -3.60 -23.79
C ALA A 211 -11.76 -3.30 -22.32
N ARG A 212 -12.03 -2.08 -21.85
CA ARG A 212 -11.70 -1.59 -20.50
C ARG A 212 -12.93 -1.03 -19.80
N MET A 213 -14.07 -1.70 -19.91
CA MET A 213 -15.27 -1.31 -19.16
C MET A 213 -15.02 -1.38 -17.65
N PRO A 214 -15.63 -0.47 -16.86
CA PRO A 214 -15.56 -0.55 -15.41
C PRO A 214 -16.02 -1.93 -14.91
N ALA A 215 -15.34 -2.46 -13.89
CA ALA A 215 -15.77 -3.68 -13.22
C ALA A 215 -17.21 -3.51 -12.68
N ASP A 216 -18.08 -4.46 -13.02
CA ASP A 216 -19.43 -4.53 -12.45
C ASP A 216 -19.33 -4.90 -10.96
N LEU A 217 -19.84 -4.02 -10.10
CA LEU A 217 -19.92 -4.27 -8.66
C LEU A 217 -21.17 -5.11 -8.40
N GLU A 218 -21.11 -6.40 -8.76
CA GLU A 218 -22.12 -7.49 -8.78
C GLU A 218 -23.45 -7.30 -7.99
N ALA A 219 -23.44 -6.61 -6.86
CA ALA A 219 -24.61 -6.28 -6.05
C ALA A 219 -25.12 -4.84 -6.30
N GLY A 220 -26.39 -4.71 -6.69
CA GLY A 220 -27.01 -3.41 -7.03
C GLY A 220 -26.89 -2.30 -5.97
N VAL A 221 -26.82 -2.64 -4.67
CA VAL A 221 -26.60 -1.62 -3.61
C VAL A 221 -25.16 -1.12 -3.55
N VAL A 222 -24.17 -1.96 -3.88
CA VAL A 222 -22.76 -1.57 -3.97
C VAL A 222 -22.57 -0.65 -5.17
N GLU A 223 -23.19 -1.00 -6.31
CA GLU A 223 -23.24 -0.16 -7.50
C GLU A 223 -23.91 1.19 -7.23
N ALA A 224 -25.04 1.19 -6.51
CA ALA A 224 -25.72 2.41 -6.09
C ALA A 224 -24.85 3.30 -5.21
N LEU A 225 -24.10 2.72 -4.26
CA LEU A 225 -23.16 3.47 -3.42
C LEU A 225 -22.05 4.09 -4.27
N ALA A 226 -21.49 3.32 -5.21
CA ALA A 226 -20.42 3.80 -6.08
C ALA A 226 -20.88 4.95 -6.99
N THR A 227 -22.06 4.79 -7.59
CA THR A 227 -22.72 5.83 -8.39
C THR A 227 -22.99 7.07 -7.56
N GLN A 228 -23.46 6.92 -6.32
CA GLN A 228 -23.72 8.04 -5.42
C GLN A 228 -22.43 8.81 -5.09
N GLU A 229 -21.34 8.11 -4.78
CA GLU A 229 -20.02 8.72 -4.51
C GLU A 229 -19.48 9.48 -5.73
N GLU A 230 -19.57 8.91 -6.92
CA GLU A 230 -19.25 9.59 -8.18
C GLU A 230 -20.03 10.89 -8.36
N LEU A 231 -21.33 10.83 -8.14
CA LEU A 231 -22.22 11.97 -8.31
C LEU A 231 -21.92 13.09 -7.32
N TRP A 232 -21.52 12.75 -6.09
CA TRP A 232 -21.09 13.71 -5.07
C TRP A 232 -19.83 14.47 -5.53
N TRP A 233 -18.82 13.75 -6.02
CA TRP A 233 -17.62 14.38 -6.55
C TRP A 233 -17.91 15.21 -7.81
N ARG A 234 -18.73 14.70 -8.73
CA ARG A 234 -19.14 15.43 -9.94
C ARG A 234 -19.86 16.73 -9.62
N ALA A 235 -20.83 16.70 -8.70
CA ALA A 235 -21.58 17.88 -8.30
C ALA A 235 -20.68 18.91 -7.60
N GLY A 236 -19.83 18.45 -6.68
CA GLY A 236 -18.89 19.31 -5.95
C GLY A 236 -17.88 20.01 -6.88
N LEU A 237 -17.25 19.26 -7.78
CA LEU A 237 -16.31 19.82 -8.76
C LEU A 237 -17.00 20.72 -9.79
N SER A 238 -18.22 20.40 -10.23
CA SER A 238 -19.01 21.26 -11.13
C SER A 238 -19.33 22.61 -10.49
N ARG A 239 -19.67 22.62 -9.20
CA ARG A 239 -19.87 23.87 -8.45
C ARG A 239 -18.59 24.69 -8.37
N LEU A 240 -17.47 24.05 -8.01
CA LEU A 240 -16.18 24.74 -7.94
C LEU A 240 -15.79 25.33 -9.30
N HIS A 241 -15.95 24.56 -10.38
CA HIS A 241 -15.59 24.99 -11.73
C HIS A 241 -16.39 26.20 -12.21
N ARG A 242 -17.69 26.28 -11.89
CA ARG A 242 -18.51 27.47 -12.23
C ARG A 242 -18.06 28.73 -11.51
N VAL A 243 -17.51 28.58 -10.30
CA VAL A 243 -17.00 29.68 -9.49
C VAL A 243 -15.58 30.07 -9.91
N ASP A 244 -14.72 29.07 -10.14
CA ASP A 244 -13.30 29.22 -10.44
C ASP A 244 -12.79 27.99 -11.22
N PRO A 245 -12.77 28.06 -12.57
CA PRO A 245 -12.33 26.95 -13.42
C PRO A 245 -10.90 26.49 -13.16
N ASP A 246 -9.99 27.42 -12.87
CA ASP A 246 -8.57 27.16 -12.68
C ASP A 246 -8.33 26.47 -11.33
N LEU A 247 -9.00 26.94 -10.27
CA LEU A 247 -8.97 26.28 -8.97
C LEU A 247 -9.54 24.85 -9.05
N ALA A 248 -10.61 24.64 -9.81
CA ALA A 248 -11.15 23.30 -10.05
C ALA A 248 -10.14 22.39 -10.79
N ALA A 249 -9.44 22.91 -11.80
CA ALA A 249 -8.41 22.16 -12.51
C ALA A 249 -7.27 21.73 -11.59
N ARG A 250 -6.80 22.64 -10.72
CA ARG A 250 -5.79 22.34 -9.69
C ARG A 250 -6.25 21.30 -8.68
N VAL A 251 -7.51 21.39 -8.23
CA VAL A 251 -8.10 20.35 -7.36
C VAL A 251 -8.11 19.01 -8.06
N ARG A 252 -8.53 18.92 -9.32
CA ARG A 252 -8.51 17.64 -10.07
C ARG A 252 -7.11 17.06 -10.19
N ALA A 253 -6.13 17.88 -10.58
CA ALA A 253 -4.73 17.46 -10.64
C ALA A 253 -4.24 16.94 -9.28
N ARG A 254 -4.75 17.50 -8.18
CA ARG A 254 -4.42 17.05 -6.83
C ARG A 254 -5.22 15.85 -6.31
N LEU A 255 -6.38 15.56 -6.88
CA LEU A 255 -7.14 14.33 -6.60
C LEU A 255 -6.57 13.12 -7.33
N LEU A 256 -6.00 13.33 -8.51
CA LEU A 256 -5.33 12.32 -9.32
C LEU A 256 -3.87 12.72 -9.63
N PRO A 257 -3.03 12.98 -8.62
CA PRO A 257 -1.65 13.36 -8.85
C PRO A 257 -0.92 12.23 -9.56
N ALA A 258 -0.18 12.59 -10.58
CA ALA A 258 0.77 11.70 -11.20
C ALA A 258 2.05 12.44 -11.45
N VAL A 259 3.10 11.64 -11.60
CA VAL A 259 4.43 12.15 -11.82
C VAL A 259 5.05 11.44 -13.02
N GLU A 260 5.69 12.21 -13.88
CA GLU A 260 6.47 11.69 -14.99
C GLU A 260 7.89 11.42 -14.53
N HIS A 261 8.37 10.21 -14.80
CA HIS A 261 9.76 9.85 -14.56
C HIS A 261 10.66 10.60 -15.55
N GLN A 262 11.56 11.45 -15.02
CA GLN A 262 12.39 12.36 -15.80
C GLN A 262 13.21 11.69 -16.92
N GLU A 263 13.72 10.47 -16.69
CA GLU A 263 14.54 9.75 -17.68
C GLU A 263 13.77 8.73 -18.54
N LEU A 264 12.65 8.19 -18.04
CA LEU A 264 11.95 7.07 -18.68
C LEU A 264 10.67 7.52 -19.41
N SER A 265 10.22 8.77 -19.18
CA SER A 265 8.94 9.28 -19.68
C SER A 265 7.74 8.39 -19.35
N ILE A 266 7.84 7.64 -18.25
CA ILE A 266 6.75 6.83 -17.71
C ILE A 266 5.99 7.67 -16.69
N THR A 267 4.67 7.73 -16.81
CA THR A 267 3.81 8.41 -15.83
C THR A 267 3.35 7.44 -14.74
N VAL A 268 3.53 7.81 -13.48
CA VAL A 268 3.15 6.98 -12.33
C VAL A 268 2.13 7.70 -11.46
N PRO A 269 1.01 7.05 -11.09
CA PRO A 269 0.05 7.66 -10.18
C PRO A 269 0.56 7.65 -8.73
N LEU A 270 0.27 8.75 -8.03
CA LEU A 270 0.65 8.99 -6.63
C LEU A 270 -0.55 9.49 -5.81
N TRP A 271 -1.72 8.91 -6.04
CA TRP A 271 -2.97 9.41 -5.48
C TRP A 271 -2.99 9.34 -3.96
N THR A 272 -3.47 10.42 -3.32
CA THR A 272 -3.57 10.47 -1.87
C THR A 272 -4.54 9.43 -1.33
N GLY A 273 -4.07 8.63 -0.37
CA GLY A 273 -4.91 7.72 0.42
C GLY A 273 -5.56 8.40 1.63
N ASP A 274 -5.32 9.69 1.87
CA ASP A 274 -5.83 10.38 3.07
C ASP A 274 -7.36 10.60 2.99
N GLY A 275 -8.10 9.63 3.50
CA GLY A 275 -9.56 9.68 3.60
C GLY A 275 -10.08 10.90 4.36
N ARG A 276 -9.35 11.43 5.35
CA ARG A 276 -9.77 12.62 6.11
C ARG A 276 -9.69 13.87 5.26
N ALA A 277 -8.57 14.06 4.55
CA ALA A 277 -8.40 15.21 3.66
C ALA A 277 -9.45 15.21 2.53
N LEU A 278 -9.77 14.03 1.97
CA LEU A 278 -10.79 13.88 0.93
C LEU A 278 -12.20 14.17 1.46
N GLU A 279 -12.54 13.63 2.64
CA GLU A 279 -13.83 13.91 3.28
C GLU A 279 -13.99 15.41 3.57
N GLN A 280 -12.92 16.04 4.06
CA GLN A 280 -12.91 17.48 4.31
C GLN A 280 -13.18 18.26 3.01
N LEU A 281 -12.49 17.92 1.92
CA LEU A 281 -12.72 18.58 0.64
C LEU A 281 -14.14 18.35 0.14
N ARG A 282 -14.63 17.11 0.17
CA ARG A 282 -16.00 16.76 -0.24
C ARG A 282 -17.02 17.59 0.52
N SER A 283 -16.88 17.69 1.84
CA SER A 283 -17.73 18.53 2.69
C SER A 283 -17.68 20.00 2.29
N ILE A 284 -16.50 20.57 2.01
CA ILE A 284 -16.34 21.95 1.52
C ILE A 284 -17.08 22.14 0.18
N LEU A 285 -16.89 21.21 -0.77
CA LEU A 285 -17.46 21.28 -2.11
C LEU A 285 -19.00 21.18 -2.10
N LEU A 286 -19.57 20.38 -1.20
CA LEU A 286 -21.01 20.12 -1.12
C LEU A 286 -21.76 21.05 -0.15
N ASP A 287 -21.08 21.83 0.69
CA ASP A 287 -21.73 22.77 1.60
C ASP A 287 -22.33 23.98 0.85
N ARG A 288 -23.63 23.90 0.56
CA ARG A 288 -24.41 24.95 -0.13
C ARG A 288 -24.54 26.25 0.65
N ARG A 289 -24.19 26.27 1.94
CA ARG A 289 -24.22 27.50 2.76
C ARG A 289 -23.00 28.38 2.47
N LEU A 290 -21.93 27.81 1.91
CA LEU A 290 -20.76 28.57 1.48
C LEU A 290 -21.08 29.40 0.24
N ARG A 291 -20.86 30.71 0.33
CA ARG A 291 -20.85 31.59 -0.85
C ARG A 291 -19.58 31.35 -1.65
N ASP A 292 -19.59 31.74 -2.93
CA ASP A 292 -18.51 31.53 -3.89
C ASP A 292 -17.12 31.97 -3.38
N ALA A 293 -17.03 33.12 -2.71
CA ALA A 293 -15.77 33.60 -2.12
C ALA A 293 -15.26 32.68 -1.00
N ALA A 294 -16.14 32.24 -0.09
CA ALA A 294 -15.79 31.34 1.01
C ALA A 294 -15.46 29.92 0.51
N LEU A 295 -16.13 29.47 -0.56
CA LEU A 295 -15.81 28.21 -1.24
C LEU A 295 -14.38 28.27 -1.79
N ARG A 296 -14.05 29.30 -2.57
CA ARG A 296 -12.69 29.49 -3.13
C ARG A 296 -11.62 29.54 -2.04
N GLU A 297 -11.85 30.32 -0.99
CA GLU A 297 -10.92 30.44 0.14
C GLU A 297 -10.67 29.09 0.82
N ARG A 298 -11.74 28.35 1.16
CA ARG A 298 -11.61 27.06 1.86
C ARG A 298 -10.98 25.98 0.99
N VAL A 299 -11.31 25.93 -0.30
CA VAL A 299 -10.69 25.00 -1.26
C VAL A 299 -9.22 25.37 -1.49
N GLY A 300 -8.90 26.66 -1.61
CA GLY A 300 -7.52 27.14 -1.70
C GLY A 300 -6.69 26.75 -0.48
N SER A 301 -7.22 26.98 0.72
CA SER A 301 -6.60 26.56 1.99
C SER A 301 -6.48 25.03 2.11
N TRP A 302 -7.42 24.27 1.55
CA TRP A 302 -7.30 22.82 1.47
C TRP A 302 -6.11 22.42 0.57
N LEU A 303 -5.97 23.02 -0.61
CA LEU A 303 -4.86 22.77 -1.54
C LEU A 303 -3.50 23.11 -0.94
N GLU A 304 -3.38 24.24 -0.25
CA GLU A 304 -2.14 24.70 0.39
C GLU A 304 -1.64 23.76 1.48
N ARG A 305 -2.54 23.01 2.13
CA ARG A 305 -2.20 22.03 3.16
C ARG A 305 -1.81 20.66 2.60
N GLN A 306 -1.97 20.44 1.30
CA GLN A 306 -1.61 19.16 0.70
C GLN A 306 -0.08 19.03 0.53
N PRO A 307 0.52 17.83 0.64
CA PRO A 307 1.97 17.63 0.58
C PRO A 307 2.60 18.14 -0.72
N THR A 308 3.57 19.06 -0.68
CA THR A 308 4.11 19.69 -1.90
C THR A 308 5.10 18.82 -2.67
N GLY A 309 5.59 17.75 -2.04
CA GLY A 309 6.40 16.71 -2.65
C GLY A 309 6.21 15.40 -1.92
N VAL A 310 6.83 14.36 -2.44
CA VAL A 310 6.85 13.03 -1.83
C VAL A 310 8.20 12.39 -2.14
N ALA A 311 8.70 11.62 -1.19
CA ALA A 311 9.98 10.94 -1.34
C ALA A 311 9.97 9.58 -0.66
N TRP A 312 10.75 8.65 -1.17
CA TRP A 312 10.96 7.36 -0.52
C TRP A 312 12.33 6.81 -0.84
N ILE A 313 12.86 5.99 0.06
CA ILE A 313 14.10 5.26 -0.20
C ILE A 313 13.74 3.97 -0.90
N GLU A 314 14.36 3.71 -2.05
CA GLU A 314 14.02 2.57 -2.91
C GLU A 314 14.21 1.23 -2.18
N ARG A 315 15.29 1.13 -1.40
CA ARG A 315 15.80 -0.12 -0.83
C ARG A 315 16.23 0.07 0.62
N SER A 316 16.23 -1.03 1.38
CA SER A 316 16.79 -1.04 2.74
C SER A 316 18.30 -1.22 2.77
N PHE A 317 18.93 -1.54 1.63
CA PHE A 317 20.37 -1.67 1.47
C PHE A 317 20.87 -0.80 0.32
N ALA A 318 22.03 -0.18 0.51
CA ALA A 318 22.72 0.59 -0.51
C ALA A 318 23.28 -0.32 -1.60
N GLU A 319 23.25 0.16 -2.84
CA GLU A 319 23.78 -0.57 -4.00
C GLU A 319 25.31 -0.42 -4.05
N PRO A 320 26.10 -1.51 -4.08
CA PRO A 320 27.55 -1.39 -4.14
C PRO A 320 27.98 -0.70 -5.45
N LEU A 321 28.96 0.19 -5.36
CA LEU A 321 29.59 0.77 -6.54
C LEU A 321 30.54 -0.24 -7.20
N PRO A 322 30.70 -0.19 -8.53
CA PRO A 322 31.73 -0.95 -9.22
C PRO A 322 33.11 -0.72 -8.58
N GLY A 323 33.80 -1.81 -8.23
CA GLY A 323 35.11 -1.77 -7.57
C GLY A 323 35.09 -1.77 -6.04
N GLY A 324 33.92 -1.86 -5.39
CA GLY A 324 33.79 -2.19 -3.96
C GLY A 324 34.20 -1.10 -2.96
N GLN A 325 34.63 0.08 -3.43
CA GLN A 325 35.08 1.17 -2.56
C GLN A 325 33.95 2.04 -1.99
N GLY A 326 32.69 1.73 -2.30
CA GLY A 326 31.54 2.49 -1.84
C GLY A 326 30.23 1.82 -2.20
N ALA A 327 29.14 2.44 -1.78
CA ALA A 327 27.79 2.09 -2.18
C ALA A 327 26.97 3.36 -2.43
N VAL A 328 25.79 3.22 -3.01
CA VAL A 328 24.86 4.30 -3.31
C VAL A 328 23.54 4.03 -2.61
N VAL A 329 23.11 4.98 -1.80
CA VAL A 329 21.72 5.02 -1.34
C VAL A 329 20.91 5.72 -2.40
N ARG A 330 20.05 4.96 -3.08
CA ARG A 330 19.09 5.51 -4.04
C ARG A 330 17.76 5.80 -3.37
N ALA A 331 17.25 6.99 -3.63
CA ALA A 331 15.91 7.41 -3.28
C ALA A 331 15.18 7.98 -4.48
N TRP A 332 13.87 8.04 -4.35
CA TRP A 332 12.97 8.63 -5.32
C TRP A 332 12.33 9.87 -4.72
N ALA A 333 12.19 10.89 -5.55
CA ALA A 333 11.68 12.19 -5.17
C ALA A 333 10.73 12.71 -6.25
N ALA A 334 9.52 13.07 -5.85
CA ALA A 334 8.48 13.56 -6.73
C ALA A 334 8.00 14.95 -6.29
N ASN A 335 7.87 15.86 -7.24
CA ASN A 335 7.36 17.22 -7.01
C ASN A 335 5.86 17.27 -7.34
N LEU A 336 5.03 17.48 -6.31
CA LEU A 336 3.57 17.57 -6.44
C LEU A 336 3.08 19.03 -6.44
N SER A 337 3.99 20.00 -6.49
CA SER A 337 3.70 21.42 -6.45
C SER A 337 3.72 22.05 -7.84
N GLU A 338 3.11 23.24 -7.96
CA GLU A 338 3.08 24.02 -9.20
C GLU A 338 4.39 24.76 -9.49
N ARG A 339 5.42 24.60 -8.64
CA ARG A 339 6.71 25.30 -8.74
C ARG A 339 7.84 24.29 -8.77
N GLU A 340 8.96 24.67 -9.36
CA GLU A 340 10.17 23.87 -9.32
C GLU A 340 10.65 23.66 -7.87
N ARG A 341 11.17 22.46 -7.60
CA ARG A 341 11.68 22.07 -6.27
C ARG A 341 13.02 21.37 -6.42
N LEU A 342 13.94 21.63 -5.49
CA LEU A 342 15.16 20.85 -5.38
C LEU A 342 14.87 19.57 -4.59
N ALA A 343 15.41 18.47 -5.08
CA ALA A 343 15.42 17.17 -4.44
C ALA A 343 16.85 16.67 -4.25
N TRP A 344 17.14 16.09 -3.09
CA TRP A 344 18.44 15.46 -2.83
C TRP A 344 18.31 14.43 -1.72
N VAL A 345 19.30 13.55 -1.61
CA VAL A 345 19.39 12.59 -0.51
C VAL A 345 20.69 12.83 0.26
N GLU A 346 20.61 12.93 1.58
CA GLU A 346 21.76 13.00 2.47
C GLU A 346 21.95 11.65 3.14
N ALA A 347 23.12 11.03 3.00
CA ALA A 347 23.48 9.87 3.81
C ALA A 347 24.39 10.29 4.95
N ARG A 348 23.94 10.04 6.18
CA ARG A 348 24.64 10.38 7.43
C ARG A 348 25.16 9.08 8.06
N ALA A 349 26.46 8.87 7.94
CA ALA A 349 27.16 7.79 8.63
C ALA A 349 27.68 8.26 10.01
N PRO A 350 27.78 7.36 11.01
CA PRO A 350 28.35 7.69 12.33
C PRO A 350 29.80 8.18 12.28
N ARG A 351 30.56 7.76 11.27
CA ARG A 351 31.91 8.24 10.97
C ARG A 351 31.91 8.84 9.56
N PRO A 352 32.22 10.14 9.39
CA PRO A 352 32.30 10.75 8.07
C PRO A 352 33.52 10.20 7.33
N VAL A 353 33.30 9.26 6.43
CA VAL A 353 34.34 8.77 5.52
C VAL A 353 33.97 9.27 4.13
N GLY A 354 34.70 10.29 3.64
CA GLY A 354 34.69 10.71 2.23
C GLY A 354 33.31 10.91 1.58
N VAL A 355 32.34 11.47 2.30
CA VAL A 355 30.98 11.69 1.75
C VAL A 355 31.05 12.79 0.69
N LEU A 356 30.87 12.42 -0.59
CA LEU A 356 30.66 13.40 -1.65
C LEU A 356 29.37 14.18 -1.33
N ALA A 357 29.39 15.49 -1.54
CA ALA A 357 28.19 16.30 -1.38
C ALA A 357 27.10 15.76 -2.30
N PRO A 358 25.85 15.61 -1.81
CA PRO A 358 24.77 15.15 -2.67
C PRO A 358 24.55 16.16 -3.79
N GLU A 359 24.36 15.66 -5.01
CA GLU A 359 24.04 16.50 -6.15
C GLU A 359 22.52 16.75 -6.16
N PRO A 360 22.06 17.99 -5.91
CA PRO A 360 20.63 18.28 -5.90
C PRO A 360 20.07 18.25 -7.32
N VAL A 361 18.95 17.58 -7.50
CA VAL A 361 18.20 17.50 -8.75
C VAL A 361 17.06 18.53 -8.73
N LEU A 362 16.94 19.32 -9.81
CA LEU A 362 15.82 20.25 -9.98
C LEU A 362 14.63 19.49 -10.59
N LEU A 363 13.52 19.42 -9.85
CA LEU A 363 12.27 18.78 -10.27
C LEU A 363 11.26 19.83 -10.70
N GLY A 364 10.82 19.75 -11.96
CA GLY A 364 9.65 20.50 -12.44
C GLY A 364 8.34 20.02 -11.80
N PRO A 365 7.24 20.78 -11.93
CA PRO A 365 5.91 20.34 -11.50
C PRO A 365 5.54 18.98 -12.10
N GLY A 366 5.12 18.02 -11.27
CA GLY A 366 4.73 16.69 -11.73
C GLY A 366 5.91 15.82 -12.18
N MET A 367 7.15 16.14 -11.81
CA MET A 367 8.31 15.31 -12.15
C MET A 367 8.74 14.39 -11.00
N LEU A 368 9.22 13.21 -11.36
CA LEU A 368 9.84 12.20 -10.50
C LEU A 368 11.26 11.93 -10.98
N ALA A 369 12.22 11.92 -10.05
CA ALA A 369 13.59 11.50 -10.35
C ALA A 369 14.16 10.62 -9.24
N ALA A 370 15.15 9.81 -9.63
CA ALA A 370 16.06 9.20 -8.68
C ALA A 370 17.06 10.26 -8.17
N VAL A 371 17.36 10.20 -6.88
CA VAL A 371 18.41 10.99 -6.23
C VAL A 371 19.32 10.00 -5.50
N ASP A 372 20.63 10.14 -5.74
CA ASP A 372 21.63 9.19 -5.26
C ASP A 372 22.55 9.85 -4.23
N ALA A 373 22.79 9.16 -3.12
CA ALA A 373 23.78 9.55 -2.11
C ALA A 373 24.89 8.50 -2.07
N PRO A 374 26.11 8.81 -2.52
CA PRO A 374 27.24 7.92 -2.32
C PRO A 374 27.58 7.81 -0.83
N VAL A 375 27.87 6.59 -0.40
CA VAL A 375 28.29 6.25 0.96
C VAL A 375 29.55 5.41 0.89
N ALA A 376 30.54 5.73 1.73
CA ALA A 376 31.70 4.87 1.88
C ALA A 376 31.31 3.58 2.62
N VAL A 377 31.82 2.45 2.14
CA VAL A 377 31.70 1.17 2.84
C VAL A 377 32.90 1.08 3.79
N GLY A 378 32.64 0.92 5.08
CA GLY A 378 33.71 0.74 6.07
C GLY A 378 34.40 -0.62 5.90
N SER A 379 35.67 -0.71 6.31
CA SER A 379 36.40 -1.99 6.37
C SER A 379 35.80 -3.00 7.34
N ASP A 380 35.02 -2.53 8.30
CA ASP A 380 34.53 -3.31 9.45
C ASP A 380 33.22 -4.07 9.15
N GLY A 381 32.83 -4.19 7.87
CA GLY A 381 31.64 -4.92 7.42
C GLY A 381 30.35 -4.09 7.36
N ALA A 382 29.20 -4.77 7.36
CA ALA A 382 27.87 -4.15 7.28
C ALA A 382 27.71 -3.00 8.29
N SER A 383 27.47 -1.81 7.77
CA SER A 383 27.24 -0.60 8.57
C SER A 383 25.86 -0.03 8.26
N GLU A 384 25.23 0.61 9.25
CA GLU A 384 23.98 1.32 9.02
C GLU A 384 24.25 2.82 8.79
N VAL A 385 23.58 3.38 7.79
CA VAL A 385 23.56 4.83 7.54
C VAL A 385 22.14 5.36 7.68
N THR A 386 22.01 6.55 8.25
CA THR A 386 20.73 7.28 8.20
C THR A 386 20.68 8.05 6.89
N ALA A 387 19.79 7.66 6.00
CA ALA A 387 19.50 8.41 4.79
C ALA A 387 18.30 9.35 5.00
N VAL A 388 18.43 10.59 4.54
CA VAL A 388 17.41 11.64 4.61
C VAL A 388 17.19 12.16 3.20
N VAL A 389 16.05 11.83 2.61
CA VAL A 389 15.63 12.34 1.30
C VAL A 389 14.84 13.61 1.53
N ARG A 390 15.12 14.66 0.76
CA ARG A 390 14.45 15.96 0.85
C ARG A 390 13.90 16.35 -0.51
N VAL A 391 12.69 16.90 -0.51
CA VAL A 391 12.04 17.50 -1.68
C VAL A 391 11.31 18.76 -1.22
N GLY A 392 11.88 19.92 -1.50
CA GLY A 392 11.36 21.17 -0.95
C GLY A 392 11.33 21.18 0.58
N ASP A 393 10.14 21.25 1.16
CA ASP A 393 9.89 21.23 2.61
C ASP A 393 9.64 19.81 3.17
N VAL A 394 9.47 18.82 2.31
CA VAL A 394 9.24 17.43 2.70
C VAL A 394 10.58 16.73 2.94
N SER A 395 10.67 15.96 4.02
CA SER A 395 11.83 15.12 4.31
C SER A 395 11.42 13.74 4.81
N VAL A 396 12.02 12.70 4.25
CA VAL A 396 11.82 11.31 4.68
C VAL A 396 13.14 10.74 5.18
N ARG A 397 13.13 10.16 6.37
CA ARG A 397 14.32 9.58 7.02
C ARG A 397 14.17 8.08 7.11
N ARG A 398 15.21 7.33 6.75
CA ARG A 398 15.25 5.88 6.91
C ARG A 398 16.67 5.39 7.18
N THR A 399 16.78 4.33 7.96
CA THR A 399 18.05 3.61 8.15
C THR A 399 18.24 2.63 6.99
N VAL A 400 19.45 2.65 6.40
CA VAL A 400 19.83 1.84 5.24
C VAL A 400 21.10 1.06 5.60
N GLY A 401 21.10 -0.24 5.35
CA GLY A 401 22.31 -1.06 5.46
C GLY A 401 23.28 -0.78 4.33
N VAL A 402 24.58 -0.80 4.62
CA VAL A 402 25.66 -0.52 3.68
C VAL A 402 26.69 -1.64 3.81
N GLY A 403 27.06 -2.26 2.67
CA GLY A 403 27.98 -3.40 2.63
C GLY A 403 27.27 -4.75 2.65
N SER A 404 28.06 -5.83 2.67
CA SER A 404 27.58 -7.20 2.71
C SER A 404 27.33 -7.67 4.14
N ILE A 405 26.29 -8.50 4.32
CA ILE A 405 26.00 -9.21 5.55
C ILE A 405 26.90 -10.44 5.59
N ALA A 406 27.82 -10.51 6.55
CA ALA A 406 28.70 -11.66 6.71
C ALA A 406 27.91 -12.93 7.07
N ALA A 407 28.09 -14.00 6.30
CA ALA A 407 27.56 -15.31 6.66
C ALA A 407 28.42 -15.98 7.72
N MET A 408 27.82 -16.28 8.87
CA MET A 408 28.50 -16.98 9.97
C MET A 408 27.70 -18.20 10.42
N PRO A 409 28.36 -19.29 10.87
CA PRO A 409 27.66 -20.41 11.49
C PRO A 409 26.76 -19.96 12.64
N PRO A 410 25.51 -20.47 12.76
CA PRO A 410 24.90 -21.54 11.96
C PRO A 410 24.16 -21.06 10.70
N GLY A 411 24.17 -19.78 10.36
CA GLY A 411 23.39 -19.22 9.26
C GLY A 411 23.26 -17.69 9.30
N VAL A 412 22.71 -17.12 8.23
CA VAL A 412 22.24 -15.71 8.18
C VAL A 412 20.73 -15.68 8.25
N ARG A 413 20.19 -14.94 9.22
CA ARG A 413 18.74 -14.74 9.31
C ARG A 413 18.29 -13.71 8.27
N LEU A 414 17.30 -14.09 7.48
CA LEU A 414 16.61 -13.27 6.50
C LEU A 414 15.25 -12.88 7.12
N GLY A 415 15.10 -11.62 7.52
CA GLY A 415 13.86 -11.11 8.12
C GLY A 415 14.09 -10.04 9.20
N PRO A 416 13.00 -9.52 9.79
CA PRO A 416 11.61 -9.86 9.50
C PRO A 416 11.15 -9.35 8.12
N LEU A 417 10.10 -9.97 7.55
CA LEU A 417 9.47 -9.47 6.34
C LEU A 417 8.66 -8.20 6.66
N VAL A 418 8.67 -7.23 5.76
CA VAL A 418 7.90 -5.98 5.90
C VAL A 418 6.93 -5.88 4.73
N ALA A 419 5.73 -5.36 4.95
CA ALA A 419 4.77 -5.13 3.87
C ALA A 419 5.44 -4.30 2.76
N ALA A 420 5.24 -4.69 1.51
CA ALA A 420 5.69 -3.88 0.39
C ALA A 420 5.04 -2.49 0.50
N ALA A 421 5.85 -1.43 0.38
CA ALA A 421 5.32 -0.07 0.52
C ALA A 421 4.28 0.19 -0.57
N SER A 422 3.10 0.63 -0.19
CA SER A 422 2.06 1.14 -1.08
C SER A 422 2.28 2.64 -1.35
N ALA A 423 1.57 3.19 -2.33
CA ALA A 423 1.51 4.63 -2.58
C ALA A 423 1.12 5.40 -1.32
N ALA A 424 0.21 4.84 -0.52
CA ALA A 424 -0.21 5.43 0.75
C ALA A 424 0.92 5.50 1.78
N ASP A 425 1.78 4.47 1.86
CA ASP A 425 2.93 4.45 2.77
C ASP A 425 4.03 5.41 2.34
N VAL A 426 4.13 5.66 1.03
CA VAL A 426 5.05 6.66 0.47
C VAL A 426 4.55 8.09 0.71
N LEU A 427 3.24 8.31 0.64
CA LEU A 427 2.62 9.62 0.89
C LEU A 427 2.51 9.96 2.38
N ASP A 428 2.52 8.96 3.26
CA ASP A 428 2.52 9.11 4.71
C ASP A 428 3.75 8.39 5.31
N PRO A 429 4.93 9.03 5.34
CA PRO A 429 6.16 8.40 5.81
C PRO A 429 6.14 8.08 7.32
N ASP A 430 5.23 8.68 8.09
CA ASP A 430 5.06 8.41 9.51
C ASP A 430 4.16 7.18 9.75
N ARG A 431 3.50 6.66 8.70
CA ARG A 431 2.70 5.45 8.77
C ARG A 431 3.59 4.25 9.09
N ALA A 432 3.30 3.59 10.21
CA ALA A 432 3.97 2.37 10.58
C ALA A 432 3.71 1.29 9.52
N VAL A 433 4.77 0.87 8.83
CA VAL A 433 4.67 -0.23 7.85
C VAL A 433 4.54 -1.55 8.62
N PRO A 434 3.48 -2.34 8.37
CA PRO A 434 3.30 -3.62 9.04
C PRO A 434 4.51 -4.53 8.86
N THR A 435 4.90 -5.21 9.95
CA THR A 435 5.95 -6.22 9.95
C THR A 435 5.31 -7.60 10.09
N TYR A 436 5.68 -8.53 9.23
CA TYR A 436 5.22 -9.91 9.30
C TYR A 436 6.26 -10.76 10.02
N VAL A 437 5.84 -11.33 11.15
CA VAL A 437 6.67 -12.19 12.01
C VAL A 437 6.37 -13.68 11.85
N GLY A 438 5.46 -14.05 10.95
CA GLY A 438 5.04 -15.43 10.74
C GLY A 438 5.93 -16.26 9.82
N LEU A 439 6.98 -15.67 9.24
CA LEU A 439 7.97 -16.34 8.39
C LEU A 439 9.37 -16.00 8.89
N ALA A 440 10.16 -17.02 9.18
CA ALA A 440 11.60 -16.91 9.39
C ALA A 440 12.32 -17.64 8.25
N ALA A 441 13.34 -17.01 7.67
CA ALA A 441 14.20 -17.66 6.70
C ALA A 441 15.65 -17.57 7.19
N THR A 442 16.40 -18.65 7.07
CA THR A 442 17.82 -18.71 7.45
C THR A 442 18.61 -19.32 6.31
N LEU A 443 19.56 -18.56 5.78
CA LEU A 443 20.53 -19.07 4.82
C LEU A 443 21.59 -19.88 5.58
N ARG A 444 21.84 -21.12 5.16
CA ARG A 444 22.82 -22.02 5.78
C ARG A 444 23.66 -22.74 4.74
N ARG A 445 24.84 -23.20 5.17
CA ARG A 445 25.72 -24.05 4.39
C ARG A 445 25.45 -25.52 4.70
N LEU A 446 25.21 -26.34 3.68
CA LEU A 446 25.10 -27.79 3.85
C LEU A 446 26.49 -28.39 3.89
N ASP A 447 26.83 -29.04 5.00
CA ASP A 447 28.06 -29.82 5.09
C ASP A 447 27.99 -31.02 4.14
N PRO A 448 28.96 -31.18 3.22
CA PRO A 448 29.05 -32.35 2.37
C PRO A 448 29.55 -33.54 3.21
N ALA A 449 28.70 -34.10 4.07
CA ALA A 449 29.03 -35.33 4.77
C ALA A 449 29.16 -36.47 3.75
N GLY A 450 30.40 -36.77 3.33
CA GLY A 450 30.72 -37.93 2.50
C GLY A 450 31.08 -37.70 1.03
N LEU A 451 31.32 -36.46 0.56
CA LEU A 451 31.78 -36.19 -0.81
C LEU A 451 33.27 -35.85 -0.85
N SER A 452 33.98 -36.40 -1.83
CA SER A 452 35.44 -36.24 -2.02
C SER A 452 35.79 -34.79 -2.36
N PRO A 453 36.83 -34.20 -1.74
CA PRO A 453 37.19 -32.80 -1.92
C PRO A 453 37.94 -32.60 -3.23
N SER A 454 37.22 -32.40 -4.33
CA SER A 454 37.79 -31.79 -5.54
C SER A 454 37.44 -30.29 -5.55
N ALA A 455 38.44 -29.43 -5.75
CA ALA A 455 38.38 -27.98 -5.52
C ALA A 455 37.43 -27.20 -6.46
N VAL A 456 36.72 -27.88 -7.34
CA VAL A 456 35.69 -27.31 -8.24
C VAL A 456 34.27 -27.64 -7.75
N GLU A 457 34.11 -28.62 -6.85
CA GLU A 457 32.84 -29.03 -6.23
C GLU A 457 32.61 -28.41 -4.84
N ALA A 458 33.58 -27.64 -4.33
CA ALA A 458 33.51 -26.91 -3.06
C ALA A 458 32.71 -25.61 -3.14
N ARG A 459 31.82 -25.44 -4.13
CA ARG A 459 30.65 -24.56 -3.93
C ARG A 459 29.78 -25.26 -2.92
N ALA A 460 30.02 -24.99 -1.64
CA ALA A 460 29.21 -25.55 -0.58
C ALA A 460 27.74 -25.33 -0.93
N ARG A 461 26.93 -26.39 -0.91
CA ARG A 461 25.52 -26.29 -1.28
C ARG A 461 24.86 -25.38 -0.25
N TRP A 462 24.50 -24.17 -0.67
CA TRP A 462 23.77 -23.25 0.18
C TRP A 462 22.29 -23.58 0.08
N SER A 463 21.60 -23.48 1.21
CA SER A 463 20.14 -23.63 1.24
C SER A 463 19.53 -22.56 2.14
N VAL A 464 18.30 -22.19 1.81
CA VAL A 464 17.47 -21.36 2.66
C VAL A 464 16.52 -22.29 3.41
N LEU A 465 16.68 -22.37 4.71
CA LEU A 465 15.71 -22.99 5.60
C LEU A 465 14.61 -21.97 5.90
N VAL A 466 13.37 -22.31 5.56
CA VAL A 466 12.19 -21.47 5.74
C VAL A 466 11.31 -22.10 6.80
N GLU A 467 10.93 -21.35 7.82
CA GLU A 467 10.01 -21.75 8.88
C GLU A 467 8.81 -20.80 8.88
N ALA A 468 7.60 -21.34 8.80
CA ALA A 468 6.37 -20.57 8.86
C ALA A 468 5.51 -21.02 10.04
N VAL A 469 4.90 -20.08 10.76
CA VAL A 469 4.08 -20.37 11.94
C VAL A 469 2.66 -20.81 11.54
N SER A 470 2.16 -21.93 12.08
CA SER A 470 0.76 -22.34 11.93
C SER A 470 -0.15 -21.49 12.81
N GLY A 471 -1.04 -20.73 12.17
CA GLY A 471 -1.97 -19.84 12.88
C GLY A 471 -2.62 -18.72 12.05
N GLY A 472 -2.41 -18.66 10.74
CA GLY A 472 -3.06 -17.72 9.81
C GLY A 472 -3.04 -18.27 8.39
N ASP A 473 -3.17 -17.40 7.37
CA ASP A 473 -3.00 -17.66 5.91
C ASP A 473 -1.59 -18.21 5.52
N ALA A 474 -0.82 -18.71 6.48
CA ALA A 474 0.48 -19.34 6.30
C ALA A 474 0.49 -20.62 5.43
N PRO A 475 -0.55 -21.48 5.39
CA PRO A 475 -0.51 -22.68 4.56
C PRO A 475 -0.82 -22.39 3.08
N THR A 476 -1.28 -21.19 2.72
CA THR A 476 -1.69 -20.79 1.36
C THR A 476 -0.76 -19.77 0.71
N ALA A 477 0.28 -19.33 1.41
CA ALA A 477 1.18 -18.30 0.92
C ALA A 477 2.25 -18.86 -0.05
N GLU A 478 2.49 -18.15 -1.14
CA GLU A 478 3.62 -18.35 -2.03
C GLU A 478 4.85 -17.63 -1.46
N VAL A 479 6.02 -18.29 -1.44
CA VAL A 479 7.29 -17.66 -1.06
C VAL A 479 8.24 -17.68 -2.26
N ARG A 480 8.76 -16.53 -2.66
CA ARG A 480 9.72 -16.38 -3.76
C ARG A 480 11.07 -15.93 -3.21
N PHE A 481 12.12 -16.61 -3.66
CA PHE A 481 13.51 -16.19 -3.48
C PHE A 481 14.00 -15.67 -4.82
N VAL A 482 14.27 -14.37 -4.88
CA VAL A 482 14.83 -13.72 -6.06
C VAL A 482 16.32 -13.55 -5.81
N PHE A 483 17.12 -14.24 -6.61
CA PHE A 483 18.58 -14.18 -6.58
C PHE A 483 19.09 -13.35 -7.75
N ASP A 484 19.79 -12.25 -7.45
CA ASP A 484 20.33 -11.34 -8.47
C ASP A 484 21.79 -11.69 -8.79
N HIS A 485 22.14 -11.68 -10.08
CA HIS A 485 23.49 -11.96 -10.58
C HIS A 485 23.77 -11.19 -11.88
N ASP A 486 25.01 -11.20 -12.35
CA ASP A 486 25.46 -10.38 -13.51
C ASP A 486 24.70 -10.68 -14.82
N GLY A 487 24.07 -11.85 -14.93
CA GLY A 487 23.25 -12.26 -16.09
C GLY A 487 21.74 -11.97 -15.94
N GLY A 488 21.30 -11.42 -14.80
CA GLY A 488 19.89 -11.15 -14.49
C GLY A 488 19.45 -11.78 -13.16
N SER A 489 18.15 -12.01 -13.00
CA SER A 489 17.57 -12.52 -11.76
C SER A 489 17.01 -13.93 -11.94
N THR A 490 17.33 -14.83 -11.02
CA THR A 490 16.71 -16.16 -10.91
C THR A 490 15.70 -16.17 -9.78
N THR A 491 14.45 -16.53 -10.07
CA THR A 491 13.37 -16.61 -9.09
C THR A 491 13.07 -18.07 -8.79
N VAL A 492 13.19 -18.47 -7.52
CA VAL A 492 12.76 -19.76 -6.99
C VAL A 492 11.46 -19.55 -6.22
N THR A 493 10.38 -20.18 -6.65
CA THR A 493 9.08 -20.12 -6.00
C THR A 493 8.83 -21.40 -5.22
N LEU A 494 8.62 -21.27 -3.90
CA LEU A 494 8.07 -22.28 -3.01
C LEU A 494 6.55 -22.08 -2.92
N ARG A 495 5.81 -23.06 -3.45
CA ARG A 495 4.35 -23.08 -3.46
C ARG A 495 3.77 -23.64 -2.15
N PRO A 496 2.51 -23.31 -1.83
CA PRO A 496 1.76 -23.85 -0.69
C PRO A 496 1.72 -25.37 -0.57
N ASP A 497 1.93 -26.11 -1.65
CA ASP A 497 1.97 -27.59 -1.68
C ASP A 497 3.38 -28.17 -1.46
N GLY A 498 4.39 -27.32 -1.19
CA GLY A 498 5.80 -27.70 -1.14
C GLY A 498 6.47 -27.80 -2.51
N GLY A 499 5.73 -27.53 -3.59
CA GLY A 499 6.26 -27.52 -4.95
C GLY A 499 7.24 -26.38 -5.19
N LEU A 500 8.34 -26.68 -5.86
CA LEU A 500 9.34 -25.71 -6.30
C LEU A 500 9.22 -25.46 -7.80
N SER A 501 9.28 -24.20 -8.20
CA SER A 501 9.50 -23.80 -9.60
C SER A 501 10.63 -22.78 -9.70
N VAL A 502 11.39 -22.84 -10.78
CA VAL A 502 12.52 -21.94 -11.03
C VAL A 502 12.34 -21.22 -12.35
N ARG A 503 12.41 -19.90 -12.31
CA ARG A 503 12.48 -19.03 -13.48
C ARG A 503 13.87 -18.41 -13.54
N ALA A 504 14.66 -18.80 -14.54
CA ALA A 504 16.00 -18.27 -14.76
C ALA A 504 16.10 -17.54 -16.12
N PRO A 505 17.07 -16.63 -16.29
CA PRO A 505 17.43 -16.07 -17.59
C PRO A 505 17.70 -17.15 -18.64
N ALA A 506 17.46 -16.82 -19.91
CA ALA A 506 17.69 -17.75 -21.01
C ALA A 506 19.15 -18.26 -21.03
N GLY A 507 19.32 -19.57 -21.18
CA GLY A 507 20.64 -20.21 -21.24
C GLY A 507 21.19 -20.71 -19.90
N LEU A 508 20.53 -20.39 -18.77
CA LEU A 508 20.90 -20.96 -17.47
C LEU A 508 20.24 -22.33 -17.25
N PRO A 509 20.94 -23.28 -16.62
CA PRO A 509 20.43 -24.64 -16.44
C PRO A 509 19.32 -24.66 -15.39
N THR A 510 18.08 -24.91 -15.78
CA THR A 510 16.99 -25.22 -14.82
C THR A 510 16.75 -26.72 -14.68
N ALA A 511 17.27 -27.52 -15.61
CA ALA A 511 17.21 -28.98 -15.57
C ALA A 511 18.04 -29.52 -14.40
N GLY A 512 17.41 -30.33 -13.55
CA GLY A 512 18.05 -30.91 -12.36
C GLY A 512 17.82 -30.14 -11.06
N TYR A 513 17.21 -28.95 -11.12
CA TYR A 513 16.71 -28.30 -9.90
C TYR A 513 15.50 -29.09 -9.36
N PRO A 514 15.40 -29.34 -8.04
CA PRO A 514 14.33 -30.16 -7.49
C PRO A 514 12.95 -29.50 -7.71
N SER A 515 11.95 -30.33 -8.04
CA SER A 515 10.56 -29.89 -8.21
C SER A 515 9.77 -29.84 -6.89
N LEU A 516 10.34 -30.34 -5.81
CA LEU A 516 9.76 -30.36 -4.46
C LEU A 516 10.83 -29.90 -3.46
N ALA A 517 10.44 -29.05 -2.52
CA ALA A 517 11.25 -28.74 -1.35
C ALA A 517 11.18 -29.90 -0.35
N ASP A 518 12.24 -30.10 0.44
CA ASP A 518 12.16 -30.97 1.62
C ASP A 518 11.34 -30.24 2.69
N ARG A 519 10.04 -30.51 2.69
CA ARG A 519 9.06 -29.87 3.58
C ARG A 519 8.68 -30.82 4.70
N ALA A 520 8.80 -30.34 5.94
CA ALA A 520 8.37 -31.02 7.13
C ALA A 520 7.31 -30.20 7.87
N GLU A 521 6.21 -30.86 8.24
CA GLU A 521 5.26 -30.27 9.19
C GLU A 521 5.86 -30.31 10.61
N THR A 522 5.69 -29.23 11.35
CA THR A 522 6.19 -29.06 12.73
C THR A 522 5.02 -28.73 13.65
N PRO A 523 5.14 -28.92 14.97
CA PRO A 523 4.09 -28.52 15.91
C PRO A 523 3.75 -27.02 15.85
N ALA A 524 4.70 -26.19 15.41
CA ALA A 524 4.58 -24.75 15.33
C ALA A 524 4.24 -24.24 13.92
N GLY A 525 4.13 -25.12 12.91
CA GLY A 525 3.81 -24.76 11.52
C GLY A 525 4.49 -25.67 10.52
N TRP A 526 5.16 -25.12 9.51
CA TRP A 526 5.90 -25.93 8.54
C TRP A 526 7.31 -25.38 8.36
N ALA A 527 8.24 -26.27 8.02
CA ALA A 527 9.59 -25.94 7.63
C ALA A 527 9.86 -26.49 6.23
N ALA A 528 10.59 -25.76 5.39
CA ALA A 528 11.00 -26.20 4.08
C ALA A 528 12.46 -25.81 3.80
N GLU A 529 13.21 -26.72 3.19
CA GLU A 529 14.55 -26.43 2.70
C GLU A 529 14.55 -26.15 1.20
N VAL A 530 15.00 -24.95 0.84
CA VAL A 530 15.05 -24.47 -0.55
C VAL A 530 16.53 -24.34 -0.97
N PRO A 531 17.01 -25.12 -1.95
CA PRO A 531 18.40 -25.00 -2.39
C PRO A 531 18.66 -23.66 -3.08
N VAL A 532 19.83 -23.07 -2.86
CA VAL A 532 20.27 -21.90 -3.63
C VAL A 532 20.93 -22.41 -4.91
N PRO A 533 20.52 -21.94 -6.10
CA PRO A 533 21.19 -22.35 -7.32
C PRO A 533 22.67 -21.93 -7.32
N ASP A 534 23.59 -22.85 -7.61
CA ASP A 534 25.04 -22.61 -7.51
C ASP A 534 25.55 -21.49 -8.43
N TRP A 535 24.83 -21.18 -9.51
CA TRP A 535 25.14 -20.08 -10.43
C TRP A 535 24.67 -18.71 -9.94
N CYS A 536 23.89 -18.65 -8.86
CA CYS A 536 23.48 -17.41 -8.20
C CYS A 536 24.50 -16.93 -7.17
N VAL A 537 25.47 -17.79 -6.80
CA VAL A 537 26.60 -17.41 -5.95
C VAL A 537 27.68 -16.82 -6.85
N GLY A 538 28.00 -15.54 -6.62
CA GLY A 538 29.06 -14.84 -7.32
C GLY A 538 30.43 -15.50 -7.12
N LEU A 539 31.36 -15.22 -8.03
CA LEU A 539 32.73 -15.77 -7.95
C LEU A 539 33.44 -15.36 -6.65
N ASP A 540 33.11 -14.18 -6.14
CA ASP A 540 33.66 -13.63 -4.89
C ASP A 540 32.98 -14.20 -3.64
N GLY A 541 32.03 -15.13 -3.79
CA GLY A 541 31.25 -15.68 -2.68
C GLY A 541 30.07 -14.81 -2.26
N ASP A 542 29.72 -13.78 -3.02
CA ASP A 542 28.55 -12.96 -2.73
C ASP A 542 27.25 -13.60 -3.22
N LEU A 543 26.22 -13.56 -2.37
CA LEU A 543 24.85 -13.92 -2.74
C LEU A 543 23.95 -12.71 -2.58
N ARG A 544 23.28 -12.29 -3.67
CA ARG A 544 22.26 -11.24 -3.62
C ARG A 544 20.89 -11.88 -3.53
N VAL A 545 20.18 -11.68 -2.43
CA VAL A 545 18.86 -12.31 -2.20
C VAL A 545 17.78 -11.31 -1.78
N LEU A 546 16.60 -11.48 -2.37
CA LEU A 546 15.33 -10.88 -1.96
C LEU A 546 14.33 -12.01 -1.67
N VAL A 547 13.69 -11.95 -0.52
CA VAL A 547 12.61 -12.86 -0.11
C VAL A 547 11.29 -12.12 -0.27
N VAL A 548 10.34 -12.72 -1.00
CA VAL A 548 8.98 -12.20 -1.17
C VAL A 548 7.99 -13.24 -0.70
N ARG A 549 7.03 -12.86 0.15
CA ARG A 549 5.88 -13.68 0.50
C ARG A 549 4.63 -13.03 -0.06
N ILE A 550 3.79 -13.84 -0.71
CA ILE A 550 2.48 -13.44 -1.20
C ILE A 550 1.45 -14.32 -0.48
N ASP A 551 0.59 -13.72 0.35
CA ASP A 551 -0.49 -14.48 1.00
C ASP A 551 -1.68 -14.75 0.06
N SER A 552 -2.66 -15.51 0.55
CA SER A 552 -3.87 -15.86 -0.22
C SER A 552 -4.73 -14.66 -0.61
N LEU A 553 -4.55 -13.51 0.04
CA LEU A 553 -5.24 -12.26 -0.28
C LEU A 553 -4.45 -11.39 -1.27
N GLY A 554 -3.29 -11.88 -1.72
CA GLY A 554 -2.38 -11.16 -2.58
C GLY A 554 -1.52 -10.13 -1.85
N GLY A 555 -1.51 -10.14 -0.51
CA GLY A 555 -0.65 -9.31 0.33
C GLY A 555 0.82 -9.62 0.10
N VAL A 556 1.61 -8.60 -0.26
CA VAL A 556 3.03 -8.75 -0.60
C VAL A 556 3.91 -8.28 0.55
N TRP A 557 4.79 -9.17 1.01
CA TRP A 557 5.73 -8.94 2.10
C TRP A 557 7.15 -9.22 1.61
N THR A 558 8.12 -8.38 1.96
CA THR A 558 9.48 -8.45 1.39
C THR A 558 10.58 -8.35 2.44
N TRP A 559 11.69 -9.04 2.22
CA TRP A 559 12.97 -8.79 2.89
C TRP A 559 14.14 -8.86 1.90
N PRO A 560 15.03 -7.86 1.88
CA PRO A 560 14.87 -6.60 2.61
C PRO A 560 13.67 -5.81 2.05
N SER A 561 13.18 -4.83 2.82
CA SER A 561 11.98 -4.11 2.41
C SER A 561 12.23 -3.27 1.14
N ARG A 562 11.23 -3.23 0.27
CA ARG A 562 11.28 -2.60 -1.07
C ARG A 562 10.08 -1.69 -1.29
N ALA A 563 10.31 -0.57 -1.98
CA ALA A 563 9.24 0.21 -2.61
C ALA A 563 8.99 -0.34 -4.02
N THR A 564 7.77 -0.81 -4.28
CA THR A 564 7.41 -1.67 -5.42
C THR A 564 7.10 -0.94 -6.74
N MET A 565 7.31 0.37 -6.82
CA MET A 565 6.70 1.19 -7.88
C MET A 565 7.34 1.07 -9.28
N LEU A 566 8.67 1.06 -9.39
CA LEU A 566 9.35 1.35 -10.67
C LEU A 566 10.38 0.31 -11.10
N ALA A 567 10.86 -0.51 -10.18
CA ALA A 567 11.83 -1.53 -10.53
C ALA A 567 11.10 -2.82 -10.91
N PRO A 568 11.44 -3.49 -12.02
CA PRO A 568 11.19 -4.92 -12.21
C PRO A 568 11.96 -5.75 -11.17
N GLU A 569 11.73 -7.06 -11.11
CA GLU A 569 12.22 -8.04 -10.10
C GLU A 569 13.71 -7.91 -9.66
N ARG A 570 14.56 -7.15 -10.38
CA ARG A 570 15.98 -6.93 -10.10
C ARG A 570 16.35 -6.06 -8.87
N ALA A 571 15.46 -5.22 -8.35
CA ALA A 571 15.85 -4.26 -7.29
C ALA A 571 15.64 -4.77 -5.86
N GLY A 572 16.59 -4.46 -4.98
CA GLY A 572 16.41 -4.56 -3.52
C GLY A 572 16.86 -5.87 -2.89
N ALA A 573 17.84 -6.57 -3.47
CA ALA A 573 18.46 -7.71 -2.81
C ALA A 573 19.44 -7.25 -1.71
N ALA A 574 19.48 -7.97 -0.59
CA ALA A 574 20.59 -7.86 0.36
C ALA A 574 21.78 -8.64 -0.18
N ILE A 575 22.99 -8.13 0.03
CA ILE A 575 24.24 -8.82 -0.33
C ILE A 575 24.71 -9.59 0.88
N ILE A 576 24.96 -10.89 0.72
CA ILE A 576 25.46 -11.77 1.76
C ILE A 576 26.84 -12.26 1.33
N ASP A 577 27.86 -11.99 2.15
CA ASP A 577 29.21 -12.50 1.94
C ASP A 577 29.29 -13.93 2.50
N LEU A 578 29.31 -14.91 1.60
CA LEU A 578 29.40 -16.33 1.95
C LEU A 578 30.84 -16.77 2.23
N GLY A 579 31.84 -16.01 1.77
CA GLY A 579 33.26 -16.26 2.04
C GLY A 579 33.63 -16.02 3.50
N ALA A 580 32.90 -15.14 4.18
CA ALA A 580 33.00 -14.92 5.62
C ALA A 580 32.79 -16.20 6.46
N TRP A 581 32.09 -17.21 5.92
CA TRP A 581 31.76 -18.43 6.65
C TRP A 581 33.00 -19.24 7.06
N ASP A 582 34.00 -19.32 6.19
CA ASP A 582 35.22 -20.09 6.44
C ASP A 582 36.25 -19.32 7.26
N THR A 583 36.24 -17.99 7.15
CA THR A 583 37.16 -17.12 7.89
C THR A 583 36.69 -16.84 9.33
N GLY A 584 35.38 -16.97 9.57
CA GLY A 584 34.70 -16.68 10.83
C GLY A 584 34.78 -17.75 11.92
N SER A 585 35.62 -18.79 11.78
CA SER A 585 35.94 -19.62 12.95
C SER A 585 36.51 -18.69 14.03
N PRO A 586 35.89 -18.59 15.22
CA PRO A 586 36.38 -17.69 16.25
C PRO A 586 37.84 -18.08 16.53
N ARG A 587 38.78 -17.20 16.16
CA ARG A 587 40.18 -17.32 16.60
C ARG A 587 40.11 -17.59 18.09
N ARG A 588 40.62 -18.75 18.53
CA ARG A 588 40.53 -19.11 19.95
C ARG A 588 41.10 -17.96 20.75
N PRO A 589 40.44 -17.49 21.83
CA PRO A 589 41.01 -16.47 22.69
C PRO A 589 42.36 -16.99 23.22
N GLY A 590 43.47 -16.55 22.64
CA GLY A 590 44.82 -17.07 22.93
C GLY A 590 45.72 -17.31 21.71
N GLU A 591 45.21 -17.41 20.49
CA GLU A 591 46.05 -17.39 19.29
C GLU A 591 46.49 -15.96 19.00
N ARG A 592 47.61 -15.56 19.63
CA ARG A 592 48.35 -14.37 19.20
C ARG A 592 48.74 -14.57 17.75
N GLU A 593 48.45 -13.57 16.91
CA GLU A 593 49.09 -13.45 15.60
C GLU A 593 50.59 -13.63 15.81
N SER A 594 51.14 -14.72 15.28
CA SER A 594 52.56 -14.83 15.08
C SER A 594 52.94 -13.63 14.23
N GLU A 595 53.61 -12.66 14.85
CA GLU A 595 54.23 -11.53 14.16
C GLU A 595 54.92 -12.08 12.91
N PRO A 596 54.77 -11.44 11.73
CA PRO A 596 55.52 -11.84 10.56
C PRO A 596 56.99 -11.84 10.94
N VAL A 597 57.59 -13.04 10.94
CA VAL A 597 59.00 -13.25 11.26
C VAL A 597 59.81 -12.26 10.44
N GLY A 598 60.40 -11.30 11.13
CA GLY A 598 61.17 -10.24 10.53
C GLY A 598 62.20 -10.82 9.58
N VAL A 599 62.09 -10.44 8.31
CA VAL A 599 63.19 -10.56 7.35
C VAL A 599 64.33 -9.72 7.90
N ARG A 600 65.27 -10.37 8.59
CA ARG A 600 66.58 -9.80 8.90
C ARG A 600 67.27 -9.51 7.58
N ARG A 601 67.28 -8.23 7.18
CA ARG A 601 68.30 -7.71 6.26
C ARG A 601 69.65 -7.77 6.97
N SER A 602 70.47 -8.76 6.65
CA SER A 602 71.92 -8.67 6.80
C SER A 602 72.46 -7.92 5.59
N GLY A 603 73.09 -6.77 5.83
CA GLY A 603 73.65 -5.93 4.78
C GLY A 603 74.91 -6.52 4.12
N TRP A 604 75.08 -6.18 2.85
CA TRP A 604 76.24 -5.54 2.24
C TRP A 604 75.73 -4.53 1.21
#